data_AF-A0A914WUJ8-F1
#
_entry.id   AF-A0A914WUJ8-F1
#
_cell.length_a   1.000
_cell.length_b   1.000
_cell.length_c   1.000
_cell.angle_alpha   90.00
_cell.angle_beta   90.00
_cell.angle_gamma   90.00
#
_symmetry.space_group_name_H-M   'P 1'
#
loop_
_entity.id
_entity.type
_entity.pdbx_description
1 polymer ?
#
loop_
_entity_poly.entity_id
_entity_poly.type
_entity_poly.pdbx_seq_one_letter_code
_entity_poly.pdbx_strand_id
1 'polypeptide(L)'
;MNKSKLKAIEPHNADLVNSMDSVVVMDHLCTDLLSLAEKESIKESYSTRRDRNRELISILYRKREELKPFERFVEALKITDASHAIMAEAILKTYVCQVIRSKRLRIFLTT
;
A
#
# COMPACT_ATOMS: atom_id res chain seq x y z
N MET A 1 9.82 2.93 -0.65
CA MET A 1 8.88 3.15 -1.77
C MET A 1 9.12 4.50 -2.45
N ASN A 2 8.93 4.62 -3.76
CA ASN A 2 9.10 5.89 -4.48
C ASN A 2 7.98 6.92 -4.20
N LYS A 3 8.26 8.20 -4.48
CA LYS A 3 7.35 9.32 -4.14
C LYS A 3 6.01 9.30 -4.87
N SER A 4 5.95 8.81 -6.11
CA SER A 4 4.68 8.74 -6.87
C SER A 4 3.75 7.66 -6.33
N LYS A 5 4.29 6.50 -5.93
CA LYS A 5 3.53 5.42 -5.29
C LYS A 5 3.00 5.82 -3.92
N LEU A 6 3.82 6.52 -3.11
CA LEU A 6 3.38 7.10 -1.83
C LEU A 6 2.19 8.04 -2.01
N LYS A 7 2.29 8.99 -2.95
CA LYS A 7 1.21 9.92 -3.29
C LYS A 7 -0.06 9.25 -3.80
N ALA A 8 0.02 8.02 -4.29
CA ALA A 8 -1.16 7.27 -4.71
C ALA A 8 -1.90 6.65 -3.53
N ILE A 9 -1.20 6.28 -2.45
CA ILE A 9 -1.78 5.69 -1.24
C ILE A 9 -2.29 6.76 -0.27
N GLU A 10 -1.61 7.90 -0.17
CA GLU A 10 -1.95 9.01 0.75
C GLU A 10 -3.44 9.39 0.80
N PRO A 11 -4.16 9.55 -0.33
CA PRO A 11 -5.58 9.91 -0.31
C PRO A 11 -6.49 8.83 0.29
N HIS A 12 -6.04 7.58 0.25
CA HIS A 12 -6.79 6.40 0.69
C HIS A 12 -6.35 5.92 2.07
N ASN A 13 -5.39 6.58 2.71
CA ASN A 13 -4.84 6.18 4.00
C ASN A 13 -5.91 6.08 5.09
N ALA A 14 -6.88 7.01 5.12
CA ALA A 14 -7.95 6.98 6.12
C ALA A 14 -8.79 5.71 5.98
N ASP A 15 -9.16 5.36 4.75
CA ASP A 15 -9.97 4.18 4.46
C ASP A 15 -9.20 2.88 4.76
N LEU A 16 -7.92 2.82 4.36
CA LEU A 16 -7.05 1.69 4.68
C LEU A 16 -6.91 1.52 6.20
N VAL A 17 -6.66 2.61 6.93
CA VAL A 17 -6.48 2.56 8.39
C VAL A 17 -7.76 2.10 9.10
N ASN A 18 -8.94 2.52 8.63
CA ASN A 18 -10.20 2.21 9.29
C ASN A 18 -10.79 0.85 8.89
N SER A 19 -10.59 0.41 7.65
CA SER A 19 -11.38 -0.67 7.04
C SER A 19 -10.57 -1.90 6.60
N MET A 20 -9.25 -1.78 6.43
CA MET A 20 -8.41 -2.90 6.03
C MET A 20 -8.30 -3.94 7.16
N ASP A 21 -8.23 -5.22 6.80
CA ASP A 21 -7.78 -6.29 7.69
C ASP A 21 -6.28 -6.55 7.47
N SER A 22 -5.45 -5.83 8.23
CA SER A 22 -4.00 -6.01 8.17
C SER A 22 -3.55 -7.43 8.49
N VAL A 23 -4.30 -8.22 9.28
CA VAL A 23 -3.85 -9.57 9.65
C VAL A 23 -3.83 -10.46 8.42
N VAL A 24 -4.93 -10.47 7.66
CA VAL A 24 -5.06 -11.28 6.44
C VAL A 24 -4.15 -10.73 5.33
N VAL A 25 -4.10 -9.41 5.17
CA VAL A 25 -3.20 -8.78 4.17
C VAL A 25 -1.74 -9.10 4.49
N MET A 26 -1.33 -9.09 5.76
CA MET A 26 0.02 -9.47 6.16
C MET A 26 0.34 -10.93 5.87
N ASP A 27 -0.62 -11.85 5.92
CA ASP A 27 -0.40 -13.25 5.57
C ASP A 27 0.03 -13.39 4.10
N HIS A 28 -0.57 -12.60 3.20
CA HIS A 28 -0.21 -12.55 1.79
C HIS A 28 1.10 -11.80 1.50
N LEU A 29 1.51 -10.89 2.39
CA LEU A 29 2.76 -10.13 2.27
C LEU A 29 3.95 -10.82 2.93
N CYS A 30 3.68 -11.75 3.85
CA CYS A 30 4.69 -12.56 4.47
C CYS A 30 5.38 -13.41 3.39
N THR A 31 6.65 -13.75 3.60
CA THR A 31 7.53 -14.48 2.66
C THR A 31 8.21 -13.60 1.60
N ASP A 32 7.48 -12.69 0.95
CA ASP A 32 8.03 -11.90 -0.19
C ASP A 32 8.40 -10.45 0.15
N LEU A 33 7.75 -9.85 1.16
CA LEU A 33 7.94 -8.43 1.50
C LEU A 33 8.12 -8.18 3.00
N LEU A 34 7.29 -8.84 3.83
CA LEU A 34 7.39 -8.79 5.28
C LEU A 34 8.10 -10.03 5.79
N SER A 35 9.05 -9.82 6.70
CA SER A 35 9.63 -10.91 7.48
C SER A 35 8.61 -11.40 8.52
N LEU A 36 8.76 -12.65 8.96
CA LEU A 36 7.94 -13.21 10.04
C LEU A 36 8.03 -12.36 11.31
N ALA A 37 9.23 -11.87 11.65
CA ALA A 37 9.44 -11.01 12.81
C ALA A 37 8.68 -9.67 12.73
N GLU A 38 8.61 -9.04 11.55
CA GLU A 38 7.82 -7.80 11.37
C GLU A 38 6.33 -8.06 11.53
N LYS A 39 5.84 -9.18 11.01
CA LYS A 39 4.44 -9.58 11.14
C LYS A 39 4.05 -9.84 12.59
N GLU A 40 4.85 -10.64 13.31
CA GLU A 40 4.61 -10.93 14.73
C GLU A 40 4.73 -9.65 15.57
N SER A 41 5.71 -8.80 15.27
CA SER A 41 5.84 -7.49 15.94
C SER A 41 4.59 -6.62 15.79
N ILE A 42 4.00 -6.53 14.59
CA ILE A 42 2.74 -5.79 14.40
C ILE A 42 1.60 -6.42 15.20
N LYS A 43 1.48 -7.76 15.18
CA LYS A 43 0.41 -8.47 15.89
C LYS A 43 0.49 -8.30 17.41
N GLU A 44 1.70 -8.36 17.97
CA GLU A 44 1.93 -8.31 19.41
C GLU A 44 1.95 -6.87 19.96
N SER A 45 2.49 -5.91 19.19
CA SER A 45 2.71 -4.53 19.69
C SER A 45 1.46 -3.65 19.62
N TYR A 46 0.44 -4.04 18.85
CA TYR A 46 -0.71 -3.19 18.58
C TYR A 46 -2.04 -3.93 18.81
N SER A 47 -2.80 -3.46 19.80
CA SER A 47 -4.06 -4.07 20.24
C SER A 47 -5.22 -3.79 19.29
N THR A 48 -5.27 -2.61 18.65
CA THR A 48 -6.37 -2.24 17.76
C THR A 48 -6.06 -2.57 16.29
N ARG A 49 -7.09 -2.92 15.52
CA ARG A 49 -6.98 -3.10 14.06
C ARG A 49 -6.42 -1.84 13.39
N ARG A 50 -6.88 -0.68 13.84
CA ARG A 50 -6.50 0.63 13.31
C ARG A 50 -5.01 0.90 13.46
N ASP A 51 -4.45 0.60 14.63
CA ASP A 51 -3.03 0.81 14.88
C ASP A 51 -2.17 -0.20 14.10
N ARG A 52 -2.60 -1.47 14.00
CA ARG A 52 -1.96 -2.46 13.13
C ARG A 52 -1.94 -2.03 11.66
N ASN A 53 -3.06 -1.53 11.15
CA ASN A 53 -3.14 -1.02 9.78
C ASN A 53 -2.19 0.16 9.55
N ARG A 54 -2.13 1.08 10.51
CA ARG A 54 -1.23 2.25 10.44
C ARG A 54 0.24 1.82 10.44
N GLU A 55 0.60 0.88 11.30
CA GLU A 55 1.97 0.36 11.35
C GLU A 55 2.32 -0.37 10.05
N LEU A 56 1.44 -1.23 9.54
CA LEU A 56 1.66 -1.94 8.28
C LEU A 56 1.99 -0.96 7.15
N ILE A 57 1.19 0.11 6.99
CA ILE A 57 1.43 1.14 5.97
C ILE A 57 2.78 1.83 6.21
N SER A 58 3.11 2.17 7.46
CA SER A 58 4.40 2.77 7.85
C SER A 58 5.59 1.89 7.48
N ILE A 59 5.51 0.58 7.73
CA ILE A 59 6.54 -0.39 7.33
C ILE A 59 6.69 -0.43 5.82
N LEU A 60 5.58 -0.54 5.08
CA LEU A 60 5.58 -0.59 3.61
C LEU A 60 6.25 0.65 2.99
N TYR A 61 6.09 1.82 3.62
CA TYR A 61 6.72 3.07 3.16
C TYR A 61 8.25 3.02 3.29
N ARG A 62 8.75 2.36 4.34
CA ARG A 62 10.18 2.19 4.64
C ARG A 62 10.85 1.07 3.83
N LYS A 63 10.08 0.18 3.19
CA LYS A 63 10.63 -0.90 2.36
C LYS A 63 11.38 -0.36 1.13
N ARG A 64 12.47 -1.05 0.78
CA ARG A 64 13.29 -0.77 -0.41
C ARG A 64 12.45 -0.94 -1.67
N GLU A 65 12.65 -0.04 -2.65
CA GLU A 65 11.88 -0.03 -3.89
C GLU A 65 12.11 -1.30 -4.74
N GLU A 66 13.28 -1.93 -4.62
CA GLU A 66 13.64 -3.19 -5.29
C GLU A 66 12.67 -4.34 -4.96
N LEU A 67 12.09 -4.32 -3.75
CA LEU A 67 11.11 -5.30 -3.30
C LEU A 67 9.69 -5.03 -3.85
N LYS A 68 9.51 -3.95 -4.61
CA LYS A 68 8.24 -3.52 -5.20
C LYS A 68 7.09 -3.49 -4.18
N PRO A 69 7.25 -2.78 -3.03
CA PRO A 69 6.31 -2.83 -1.92
C PRO A 69 4.89 -2.39 -2.32
N PHE A 70 4.77 -1.42 -3.22
CA PHE A 70 3.49 -0.95 -3.72
C PHE A 70 2.73 -2.02 -4.50
N GLU A 71 3.40 -2.64 -5.48
CA GLU A 71 2.79 -3.66 -6.33
C GLU A 71 2.35 -4.87 -5.50
N ARG A 72 3.22 -5.34 -4.61
CA ARG A 72 2.93 -6.46 -3.71
C ARG A 72 1.80 -6.13 -2.73
N PHE A 73 1.75 -4.91 -2.21
CA PHE A 73 0.65 -4.45 -1.36
C PHE A 73 -0.68 -4.43 -2.10
N VAL A 74 -0.72 -3.85 -3.30
CA VAL A 74 -1.92 -3.82 -4.14
C VAL A 74 -2.37 -5.23 -4.52
N GLU A 75 -1.44 -6.12 -4.85
CA GLU A 75 -1.72 -7.52 -5.14
C GLU A 75 -2.30 -8.23 -3.92
N ALA A 76 -1.69 -8.08 -2.74
CA ALA A 76 -2.19 -8.66 -1.50
C ALA A 76 -3.62 -8.19 -1.19
N LEU A 77 -3.92 -6.90 -1.36
CA LEU A 77 -5.28 -6.37 -1.20
C LEU A 77 -6.28 -7.01 -2.18
N LYS A 78 -5.88 -7.20 -3.45
CA LYS A 78 -6.77 -7.81 -4.46
C LYS A 78 -7.13 -9.25 -4.18
N ILE A 79 -6.20 -10.03 -3.60
CA ILE A 79 -6.42 -11.46 -3.34
C ILE A 79 -7.04 -11.73 -1.97
N THR A 80 -7.11 -10.73 -1.09
CA THR A 80 -7.68 -10.86 0.26
C THR A 80 -9.19 -11.07 0.21
N ASP A 81 -9.94 -10.08 -0.31
CA ASP A 81 -11.38 -10.18 -0.55
C ASP A 81 -11.87 -9.07 -1.51
N ALA A 82 -13.17 -9.08 -1.83
CA ALA A 82 -13.78 -8.11 -2.73
C ALA A 82 -13.73 -6.65 -2.23
N SER A 83 -13.81 -6.44 -0.91
CA SER A 83 -13.77 -5.09 -0.33
C SER A 83 -12.37 -4.49 -0.42
N HIS A 84 -11.34 -5.29 -0.15
CA HIS A 84 -9.94 -4.92 -0.30
C HIS A 84 -9.56 -4.75 -1.78
N ALA A 85 -10.13 -5.56 -2.68
CA ALA A 85 -9.93 -5.39 -4.12
C ALA A 85 -10.42 -4.01 -4.62
N ILE A 86 -11.57 -3.52 -4.14
CA ILE A 86 -12.08 -2.17 -4.47
C ILE A 86 -11.09 -1.09 -4.00
N MET A 87 -10.54 -1.22 -2.79
CA MET A 87 -9.52 -0.29 -2.28
C MET A 87 -8.25 -0.33 -3.16
N ALA A 88 -7.81 -1.52 -3.55
CA ALA A 88 -6.65 -1.71 -4.41
C ALA A 88 -6.86 -1.05 -5.80
N GLU A 89 -8.05 -1.18 -6.37
CA GLU A 89 -8.41 -0.52 -7.63
C GLU A 89 -8.44 1.00 -7.50
N ALA A 90 -8.98 1.53 -6.40
CA ALA A 90 -8.99 2.96 -6.13
C ALA A 90 -7.56 3.54 -6.04
N ILE A 91 -6.65 2.83 -5.36
CA ILE A 91 -5.23 3.20 -5.25
C ILE A 91 -4.56 3.16 -6.63
N LEU A 92 -4.77 2.08 -7.40
CA LEU A 92 -4.23 1.93 -8.75
C LEU A 92 -4.72 3.04 -9.69
N LYS A 93 -6.01 3.36 -9.64
CA LYS A 93 -6.59 4.44 -10.45
C LYS A 93 -5.94 5.78 -10.12
N THR A 94 -5.74 6.09 -8.84
CA THR A 94 -5.03 7.29 -8.41
C THR A 94 -3.59 7.31 -8.95
N TYR A 95 -2.87 6.20 -8.84
CA TYR A 95 -1.50 6.09 -9.36
C TYR A 95 -1.44 6.33 -10.88
N VAL A 96 -2.29 5.65 -11.65
CA VAL A 96 -2.34 5.79 -13.11
C VAL A 96 -2.65 7.23 -13.52
N CYS A 97 -3.64 7.87 -12.90
CA CYS A 97 -3.97 9.27 -13.13
C CYS A 97 -2.78 10.21 -12.88
N GLN A 98 -2.03 10.00 -11.80
CA GLN A 98 -0.85 10.80 -11.46
C GLN A 98 0.28 10.62 -12.48
N VAL A 99 0.55 9.39 -12.91
CA VAL A 99 1.59 9.08 -13.90
C VAL A 99 1.24 9.69 -15.26
N ILE A 100 -0.01 9.54 -15.73
CA ILE A 100 -0.47 10.11 -17.01
C ILE A 100 -0.38 11.64 -16.97
N ARG A 101 -0.86 12.27 -15.90
CA ARG A 101 -0.81 13.73 -15.74
C ARG A 101 0.62 14.26 -15.75
N SER A 102 1.54 13.56 -15.08
CA SER A 102 2.96 13.92 -15.04
C SER A 102 3.63 13.81 -16.41
N LYS A 103 3.27 12.80 -17.22
CA LYS A 103 3.77 12.66 -18.61
C LYS A 103 3.24 13.77 -19.51
N ARG A 104 1.95 14.10 -19.44
CA ARG A 104 1.33 15.19 -20.22
C ARG A 104 1.94 16.56 -19.90
N LEU A 105 2.22 16.85 -18.63
CA LEU A 105 2.87 18.09 -18.21
C LEU A 105 4.30 18.23 -18.74
N ARG A 106 5.06 17.13 -18.86
CA ARG A 106 6.42 17.19 -19.42
C ARG A 106 6.43 17.54 -20.90
N ILE A 107 5.51 16.98 -21.69
CA ILE A 107 5.41 17.28 -23.13
C ILE A 107 5.11 18.77 -23.34
N PHE A 108 4.24 19.36 -22.51
CA PHE A 108 3.81 20.75 -22.63
C PHE A 108 4.86 21.79 -22.21
N LEU A 109 5.86 21.41 -21.41
CA LEU A 109 6.93 22.32 -20.95
C LEU A 109 8.19 22.27 -21.83
N THR A 110 8.23 21.39 -22.83
CA THR A 110 9.37 21.19 -23.75
C THR A 110 9.12 21.69 -25.17
N THR A 111 7.96 22.28 -25.41
CA THR A 111 7.52 22.91 -26.68
C THR A 111 7.27 24.39 -26.44
#